data_AF-A0A6A3FT20-F1
#
_entry.id   AF-A0A6A3FT20-F1
#
_cell.length_a   1.000
_cell.length_b   1.000
_cell.length_c   1.000
_cell.angle_alpha   90.00
_cell.angle_beta   90.00
_cell.angle_gamma   90.00
#
_symmetry.space_group_name_H-M   'P 1'
#
loop_
_entity.id
_entity.type
_entity.pdbx_description
1 polymer ?
#
loop_
_entity_poly.entity_id
_entity_poly.type
_entity_poly.pdbx_seq_one_letter_code
_entity_poly.pdbx_strand_id
1 'polypeptide(L)'
;MRDSQKGVDMYIHVQVIDVSNCDPVKNMYVDFWHANATGVYSGVVASTNGNSNDQTNLNTNFLRGVVPTDEDGVAQMLSIFPGHYAGRTTHMHFIGNYGGTVLSNKTYSGASVSHVGQFFFDQDLITSVEKVTPYSTNTQTTTLNKNDNIFTEAAATGYDPIMTYALLGETVGEGLFVWILVAADMTAERDVTARPQPALLRPPRVQLLAFSSWEELWPSWLHLLRRSWSLLRVCS
;
A
#
# COMPACT_ATOMS: atom_id res chain seq x y z
N MET A 1 -3.03 1.50 10.15
CA MET A 1 -2.92 2.86 9.55
C MET A 1 -4.25 3.61 9.40
N ARG A 2 -5.41 2.93 9.48
CA ARG A 2 -6.74 3.53 9.21
C ARG A 2 -7.05 4.85 9.95
N ASP A 3 -6.62 4.95 11.21
CA ASP A 3 -7.05 6.04 12.11
C ASP A 3 -8.59 6.13 12.13
N SER A 4 -9.16 7.33 12.00
CA SER A 4 -10.59 7.63 11.98
C SER A 4 -11.21 7.65 10.57
N GLN A 5 -10.44 7.34 9.53
CA GLN A 5 -10.92 7.39 8.14
C GLN A 5 -12.01 6.34 7.89
N LYS A 6 -13.02 6.74 7.12
CA LYS A 6 -14.16 5.90 6.74
C LYS A 6 -13.94 5.32 5.34
N GLY A 7 -14.32 4.06 5.16
CA GLY A 7 -14.15 3.34 3.90
C GLY A 7 -14.43 1.85 4.09
N VAL A 8 -14.24 1.08 3.02
CA VAL A 8 -14.26 -0.38 3.04
C VAL A 8 -13.00 -0.85 3.76
N ASP A 9 -13.13 -1.66 4.80
CA ASP A 9 -11.97 -2.18 5.52
C ASP A 9 -11.12 -3.07 4.61
N MET A 10 -9.80 -2.85 4.65
CA MET A 10 -8.83 -3.54 3.82
C MET A 10 -7.71 -4.10 4.71
N TYR A 11 -7.69 -5.42 4.83
CA TYR A 11 -6.64 -6.18 5.50
C TYR A 11 -5.55 -6.51 4.49
N ILE A 12 -4.37 -5.95 4.68
CA ILE A 12 -3.28 -5.93 3.71
C ILE A 12 -2.21 -6.91 4.15
N HIS A 13 -1.85 -7.85 3.26
CA HIS A 13 -0.74 -8.77 3.43
C HIS A 13 0.25 -8.62 2.26
N VAL A 14 1.44 -8.12 2.52
CA VAL A 14 2.51 -8.05 1.51
C VAL A 14 3.64 -8.96 1.94
N GLN A 15 3.86 -10.04 1.20
CA GLN A 15 5.00 -10.92 1.44
C GLN A 15 6.19 -10.43 0.63
N VAL A 16 7.37 -10.38 1.23
CA VAL A 16 8.62 -9.98 0.58
C VAL A 16 9.59 -11.17 0.60
N ILE A 17 10.12 -11.53 -0.57
CA ILE A 17 11.17 -12.53 -0.73
C ILE A 17 12.39 -11.90 -1.41
N ASP A 18 13.58 -12.42 -1.09
CA ASP A 18 14.82 -12.01 -1.74
C ASP A 18 14.99 -12.77 -3.06
N VAL A 19 15.21 -12.06 -4.16
CA VAL A 19 15.36 -12.67 -5.50
C VAL A 19 16.62 -13.52 -5.66
N SER A 20 17.59 -13.40 -4.76
CA SER A 20 18.87 -14.11 -4.84
C SER A 20 18.80 -15.54 -4.29
N ASN A 21 17.94 -15.78 -3.31
CA ASN A 21 17.80 -17.07 -2.62
C ASN A 21 16.35 -17.53 -2.43
N CYS A 22 15.37 -16.67 -2.72
CA CYS A 22 13.94 -16.89 -2.56
C CYS A 22 13.48 -17.07 -1.11
N ASP A 23 14.33 -16.72 -0.15
CA ASP A 23 13.99 -16.76 1.26
C ASP A 23 13.12 -15.54 1.63
N PRO A 24 12.24 -15.68 2.65
CA PRO A 24 11.50 -14.54 3.19
C PRO A 24 12.42 -13.45 3.74
N VAL A 25 12.14 -12.20 3.39
CA VAL A 25 12.88 -11.04 3.91
C VAL A 25 12.28 -10.63 5.25
N LYS A 26 12.97 -10.95 6.33
CA LYS A 26 12.53 -10.66 7.71
C LYS A 26 12.95 -9.26 8.15
N ASN A 27 12.19 -8.61 9.02
CA ASN A 27 12.51 -7.30 9.59
C ASN A 27 12.74 -6.18 8.55
N MET A 28 12.19 -6.30 7.34
CA MET A 28 12.09 -5.19 6.41
C MET A 28 10.99 -4.25 6.89
N TYR A 29 11.32 -2.98 7.08
CA TYR A 29 10.36 -1.95 7.44
C TYR A 29 9.65 -1.44 6.19
N VAL A 30 8.40 -1.86 6.03
CA VAL A 30 7.57 -1.48 4.90
C VAL A 30 6.76 -0.24 5.24
N ASP A 31 6.95 0.82 4.45
CA ASP A 31 6.13 2.05 4.49
C ASP A 31 5.00 1.95 3.47
N PHE A 32 3.76 2.00 3.96
CA PHE A 32 2.55 2.08 3.16
C PHE A 32 1.89 3.44 3.30
N TRP A 33 1.45 4.00 2.18
CA TRP A 33 0.56 5.15 2.18
C TRP A 33 -0.38 5.16 0.97
N HIS A 34 -1.56 5.73 1.16
CA HIS A 34 -2.55 5.91 0.10
C HIS A 34 -3.54 7.05 0.42
N ALA A 35 -4.35 7.44 -0.56
CA ALA A 35 -5.40 8.43 -0.36
C ALA A 35 -6.57 7.86 0.45
N ASN A 36 -7.34 8.72 1.12
CA ASN A 36 -8.62 8.34 1.69
C ASN A 36 -9.68 8.06 0.60
N ALA A 37 -10.88 7.67 1.02
CA ALA A 37 -11.96 7.27 0.11
C ALA A 37 -12.37 8.36 -0.91
N THR A 38 -12.10 9.64 -0.63
CA THR A 38 -12.40 10.77 -1.53
C THR A 38 -11.14 11.33 -2.22
N GLY A 39 -10.03 10.59 -2.22
CA GLY A 39 -8.82 10.97 -2.95
C GLY A 39 -7.96 12.04 -2.28
N VAL A 40 -8.01 12.15 -0.95
CA VAL A 40 -7.17 13.08 -0.16
C VAL A 40 -6.04 12.31 0.53
N TYR A 41 -4.79 12.67 0.25
CA TYR A 41 -3.64 12.24 1.04
C TYR A 41 -3.47 13.12 2.28
N SER A 42 -3.17 12.48 3.40
CA SER A 42 -2.75 13.19 4.61
C SER A 42 -1.44 13.94 4.38
N GLY A 43 -1.26 15.09 5.02
CA GLY A 43 -0.01 15.87 4.95
C GLY A 43 0.21 16.61 3.63
N VAL A 44 -0.77 16.64 2.72
CA VAL A 44 -0.63 17.20 1.37
C VAL A 44 -1.71 18.25 1.10
N VAL A 45 -1.32 19.41 0.59
CA VAL A 45 -2.26 20.43 0.10
C VAL A 45 -1.84 20.77 -1.33
N ALA A 46 -2.57 20.23 -2.29
CA ALA A 46 -2.31 20.41 -3.72
C ALA A 46 -3.62 20.37 -4.50
N SER A 47 -3.65 20.97 -5.68
CA SER A 47 -4.84 21.05 -6.54
C SER A 47 -5.44 19.69 -6.91
N THR A 48 -4.61 18.65 -6.93
CA THR A 48 -5.02 17.27 -7.27
C THR A 48 -5.36 16.41 -6.05
N ASN A 49 -5.31 16.95 -4.83
CA ASN A 49 -5.43 16.16 -3.60
C ASN A 49 -6.86 16.11 -3.03
N GLY A 50 -7.89 16.26 -3.88
CA GLY A 50 -9.31 16.24 -3.50
C GLY A 50 -9.83 17.44 -2.69
N ASN A 51 -9.00 18.04 -1.83
CA ASN A 51 -9.34 19.24 -1.06
C ASN A 51 -8.12 20.15 -0.86
N SER A 52 -7.86 21.02 -1.83
CA SER A 52 -6.70 21.93 -1.81
C SER A 52 -6.86 23.14 -0.89
N ASN A 53 -8.03 23.33 -0.28
CA ASN A 53 -8.33 24.49 0.56
C ASN A 53 -8.15 24.20 2.06
N ASP A 54 -8.05 22.92 2.43
CA ASP A 54 -7.87 22.52 3.82
C ASP A 54 -6.40 22.52 4.22
N GLN A 55 -5.94 23.66 4.76
CA GLN A 55 -4.58 23.81 5.24
C GLN A 55 -4.29 22.96 6.49
N THR A 56 -5.32 22.54 7.24
CA THR A 56 -5.14 21.71 8.44
C THR A 56 -4.64 20.31 8.08
N ASN A 57 -4.88 19.87 6.84
CA ASN A 57 -4.41 18.60 6.32
C ASN A 57 -2.88 18.45 6.32
N LEU A 58 -2.10 19.55 6.34
CA LEU A 58 -0.63 19.45 6.49
C LEU A 58 -0.20 18.81 7.81
N ASN A 59 -1.05 18.83 8.84
CA ASN A 59 -0.75 18.29 10.16
C ASN A 59 -1.33 16.87 10.38
N THR A 60 -1.79 16.21 9.32
CA THR A 60 -2.42 14.88 9.41
C THR A 60 -1.50 13.77 8.90
N ASN A 61 -1.68 12.56 9.45
CA ASN A 61 -0.88 11.37 9.10
C ASN A 61 -1.75 10.11 8.90
N PHE A 62 -3.06 10.25 8.71
CA PHE A 62 -3.95 9.12 8.44
C PHE A 62 -3.52 8.34 7.19
N LEU A 63 -3.79 7.03 7.16
CA LEU A 63 -3.50 6.17 6.00
C LEU A 63 -2.02 6.20 5.59
N ARG A 64 -1.15 6.38 6.57
CA ARG A 64 0.29 6.16 6.50
C ARG A 64 0.68 5.19 7.61
N GLY A 65 1.53 4.23 7.32
CA GLY A 65 1.92 3.25 8.32
C GLY A 65 3.20 2.53 7.94
N VAL A 66 4.03 2.29 8.95
CA VAL A 66 5.25 1.52 8.80
C VAL A 66 5.17 0.29 9.71
N VAL A 67 5.39 -0.89 9.14
CA VAL A 67 5.42 -2.17 9.86
C VAL A 67 6.61 -3.02 9.38
N PRO A 68 7.25 -3.78 10.28
CA PRO A 68 8.23 -4.77 9.87
C PRO A 68 7.54 -5.97 9.21
N THR A 69 8.24 -6.63 8.30
CA THR A 69 7.93 -8.00 7.89
C THR A 69 8.25 -8.98 9.02
N ASP A 70 7.40 -10.00 9.18
CA ASP A 70 7.57 -11.06 10.17
C ASP A 70 8.56 -12.16 9.72
N GLU A 71 8.58 -13.29 10.43
CA GLU A 71 9.44 -14.43 10.16
C GLU A 71 9.16 -15.11 8.80
N ASP A 72 7.96 -14.93 8.26
CA ASP A 72 7.54 -15.42 6.94
C ASP A 72 7.66 -14.34 5.86
N GLY A 73 8.29 -13.21 6.20
CA GLY A 73 8.51 -12.07 5.31
C GLY A 73 7.24 -11.28 5.03
N VAL A 74 6.21 -11.40 5.88
CA VAL A 74 4.90 -10.77 5.64
C VAL A 74 4.77 -9.47 6.44
N ALA A 75 4.50 -8.38 5.74
CA ALA A 75 4.06 -7.12 6.32
C ALA A 75 2.52 -7.08 6.33
N GLN A 76 1.94 -6.86 7.52
CA GLN A 76 0.49 -6.89 7.72
C GLN A 76 -0.04 -5.53 8.20
N MET A 77 -1.18 -5.10 7.65
CA MET A 77 -1.81 -3.86 8.08
C MET A 77 -3.32 -3.81 7.86
N LEU A 78 -4.04 -3.19 8.80
CA LEU A 78 -5.43 -2.77 8.59
C LEU A 78 -5.50 -1.30 8.12
N SER A 79 -6.19 -1.11 7.00
CA SER A 79 -6.51 0.19 6.40
C SER A 79 -7.95 0.22 5.85
N ILE A 80 -8.24 1.21 5.01
CA ILE A 80 -9.39 1.20 4.10
C ILE A 80 -8.92 1.04 2.66
N PHE A 81 -9.81 0.57 1.77
CA PHE A 81 -9.57 0.61 0.33
C PHE A 81 -9.30 2.06 -0.14
N PRO A 82 -8.28 2.34 -0.97
CA PRO A 82 -7.95 3.71 -1.36
C PRO A 82 -9.02 4.31 -2.29
N GLY A 83 -9.26 5.62 -2.18
CA GLY A 83 -10.04 6.36 -3.17
C GLY A 83 -9.18 6.85 -4.34
N HIS A 84 -9.81 7.12 -5.48
CA HIS A 84 -9.13 7.75 -6.61
C HIS A 84 -8.97 9.26 -6.43
N TYR A 85 -7.99 9.84 -7.12
CA TYR A 85 -7.81 11.29 -7.22
C TYR A 85 -7.40 11.69 -8.64
N ALA A 86 -7.52 12.98 -8.94
CA ALA A 86 -7.40 13.48 -10.31
C ALA A 86 -6.11 13.00 -11.02
N GLY A 87 -6.30 12.33 -12.15
CA GLY A 87 -5.21 11.90 -13.03
C GLY A 87 -4.56 10.57 -12.66
N ARG A 88 -5.02 9.88 -11.62
CA ARG A 88 -4.46 8.60 -11.17
C ARG A 88 -5.55 7.57 -10.90
N THR A 89 -5.28 6.32 -11.27
CA THR A 89 -6.14 5.20 -10.86
C THR A 89 -5.94 4.85 -9.39
N THR A 90 -6.81 4.04 -8.80
CA THR A 90 -6.73 3.65 -7.39
C THR A 90 -5.46 2.84 -7.11
N HIS A 91 -4.64 3.28 -6.15
CA HIS A 91 -3.38 2.64 -5.81
C HIS A 91 -3.00 2.80 -4.34
N MET A 92 -2.06 1.97 -3.91
CA MET A 92 -1.37 2.07 -2.63
C MET A 92 0.14 2.09 -2.88
N HIS A 93 0.86 2.94 -2.19
CA HIS A 93 2.31 3.01 -2.31
C HIS A 93 3.02 2.07 -1.34
N PHE A 94 4.24 1.68 -1.72
CA PHE A 94 5.11 0.80 -0.95
C PHE A 94 6.57 1.29 -1.03
N ILE A 95 7.24 1.36 0.11
CA ILE A 95 8.71 1.44 0.20
C ILE A 95 9.20 0.37 1.16
N GLY A 96 10.10 -0.50 0.68
CA GLY A 96 10.81 -1.48 1.50
C GLY A 96 12.14 -0.91 2.00
N ASN A 97 12.23 -0.68 3.31
CA ASN A 97 13.45 -0.20 3.96
C ASN A 97 14.13 -1.36 4.70
N TYR A 98 15.43 -1.56 4.49
CA TYR A 98 16.16 -2.69 5.06
C TYR A 98 17.52 -2.27 5.65
N GLY A 99 18.03 -3.05 6.61
CA GLY A 99 19.34 -2.84 7.23
C GLY A 99 19.44 -1.67 8.23
N GLY A 100 18.34 -0.96 8.51
CA GLY A 100 18.28 0.10 9.51
C GLY A 100 18.02 -0.40 10.92
N THR A 101 18.03 0.53 11.88
CA THR A 101 17.80 0.28 13.31
C THR A 101 16.59 1.06 13.82
N VAL A 102 15.77 0.40 14.63
CA VAL A 102 14.72 1.06 15.43
C VAL A 102 15.37 1.74 16.62
N LEU A 103 15.23 3.06 16.68
CA LEU A 103 15.71 3.89 17.77
C LEU A 103 14.75 3.86 18.97
N SER A 104 15.24 4.24 20.15
CA SER A 104 14.47 4.25 21.41
C SER A 104 13.21 5.12 21.36
N ASN A 105 13.19 6.12 20.49
CA ASN A 105 12.04 7.00 20.25
C ASN A 105 10.99 6.38 19.30
N LYS A 106 11.11 5.10 18.94
CA LYS A 106 10.25 4.39 17.99
C LYS A 106 10.26 5.00 16.58
N THR A 107 11.44 5.45 16.13
CA THR A 107 11.70 5.81 14.73
C THR A 107 12.71 4.84 14.13
N TYR A 108 12.71 4.71 12.81
CA TYR A 108 13.63 3.84 12.07
C TYR A 108 14.67 4.69 11.33
N SER A 109 15.95 4.32 11.37
CA SER A 109 17.04 5.09 10.77
C SER A 109 18.18 4.23 10.25
N GLY A 110 18.98 4.77 9.34
CA GLY A 110 20.15 4.08 8.78
C GLY A 110 19.81 2.93 7.83
N ALA A 111 18.60 2.93 7.26
CA ALA A 111 18.15 1.90 6.32
C ALA A 111 18.47 2.29 4.88
N SER A 112 18.69 1.28 4.04
CA SER A 112 18.72 1.42 2.59
C SER A 112 17.32 1.15 2.03
N VAL A 113 16.94 1.88 0.98
CA VAL A 113 15.69 1.62 0.27
C VAL A 113 15.94 0.54 -0.77
N SER A 114 15.45 -0.67 -0.49
CA SER A 114 15.62 -1.84 -1.34
C SER A 114 14.60 -1.88 -2.48
N HIS A 115 13.40 -1.32 -2.27
CA HIS A 115 12.34 -1.35 -3.27
C HIS A 115 11.35 -0.19 -3.10
N VAL A 116 10.88 0.35 -4.24
CA VAL A 116 9.83 1.38 -4.30
C VAL A 116 8.82 0.95 -5.34
N GLY A 117 7.55 0.96 -4.99
CA GLY A 117 6.49 0.50 -5.89
C GLY A 117 5.14 1.10 -5.59
N GLN A 118 4.18 0.77 -6.47
CA GLN A 118 2.77 1.02 -6.27
C GLN A 118 2.01 -0.26 -6.55
N PHE A 119 1.10 -0.60 -5.65
CA PHE A 119 0.13 -1.65 -5.85
C PHE A 119 -1.16 -1.07 -6.39
N PHE A 120 -1.74 -1.79 -7.33
CA PHE A 120 -2.99 -1.46 -7.97
C PHE A 120 -4.02 -2.53 -7.67
N PHE A 121 -5.26 -2.29 -8.09
CA PHE A 121 -6.38 -3.16 -7.82
C PHE A 121 -7.09 -3.52 -9.12
N ASP A 122 -7.77 -4.67 -9.13
CA ASP A 122 -8.57 -5.08 -10.28
C ASP A 122 -9.61 -4.01 -10.62
N GLN A 123 -9.82 -3.76 -11.92
CA GLN A 123 -10.69 -2.69 -12.37
C GLN A 123 -12.15 -2.92 -11.95
N ASP A 124 -12.62 -4.16 -11.91
CA ASP A 124 -13.98 -4.50 -11.50
C ASP A 124 -14.14 -4.31 -9.98
N LEU A 125 -13.10 -4.60 -9.19
CA LEU A 125 -13.08 -4.28 -7.76
C LEU A 125 -13.16 -2.77 -7.53
N ILE A 126 -12.33 -1.98 -8.23
CA ILE A 126 -12.37 -0.50 -8.14
C ILE A 126 -13.78 -0.01 -8.45
N THR A 127 -14.35 -0.41 -9.59
CA THR A 127 -15.70 0.00 -10.01
C THR A 127 -16.79 -0.43 -9.03
N SER A 128 -16.60 -1.52 -8.29
CA SER A 128 -17.54 -1.97 -7.26
C SER A 128 -17.44 -1.11 -5.99
N VAL A 129 -16.22 -0.80 -5.52
CA VAL A 129 -16.00 0.03 -4.33
C VAL A 129 -16.47 1.47 -4.54
N GLU A 130 -16.27 2.03 -5.74
CA GLU A 130 -16.70 3.41 -6.09
C GLU A 130 -18.21 3.65 -5.90
N LYS A 131 -19.04 2.59 -5.86
CA LYS A 131 -20.48 2.69 -5.63
C LYS A 131 -20.86 2.75 -4.13
N VAL A 132 -19.93 2.44 -3.24
CA VAL A 132 -20.16 2.33 -1.79
C VAL A 132 -19.86 3.67 -1.11
N THR A 133 -20.63 4.06 -0.10
CA THR A 133 -20.31 5.26 0.71
C THR A 133 -19.09 4.98 1.60
N PRO A 134 -18.12 5.91 1.71
CA PRO A 134 -18.11 7.28 1.19
C PRO A 134 -17.48 7.47 -0.20
N TYR A 135 -17.01 6.41 -0.86
CA TYR A 135 -16.40 6.52 -2.20
C TYR A 135 -17.34 7.16 -3.22
N SER A 136 -18.64 6.81 -3.16
CA SER A 136 -19.67 7.38 -4.03
C SER A 136 -19.89 8.89 -3.88
N THR A 137 -19.31 9.54 -2.86
CA THR A 137 -19.34 11.00 -2.69
C THR A 137 -18.13 11.69 -3.33
N ASN A 138 -17.16 10.94 -3.86
CA ASN A 138 -16.01 11.51 -4.54
C ASN A 138 -16.42 12.08 -5.92
N THR A 139 -16.21 13.38 -6.10
CA THR A 139 -16.58 14.09 -7.34
C THR A 139 -15.40 14.29 -8.29
N GLN A 140 -14.22 13.77 -7.95
CA GLN A 140 -13.05 13.84 -8.83
C GLN A 140 -13.25 12.99 -10.08
N THR A 141 -12.54 13.34 -11.16
CA THR A 141 -12.57 12.54 -12.39
C THR A 141 -11.81 11.24 -12.18
N THR A 142 -12.48 10.11 -12.44
CA THR A 142 -11.88 8.78 -12.35
C THR A 142 -10.94 8.51 -13.52
N THR A 143 -9.75 7.97 -13.22
CA THR A 143 -8.83 7.39 -14.22
C THR A 143 -8.86 5.87 -14.10
N LEU A 144 -9.20 5.19 -15.19
CA LEU A 144 -9.16 3.71 -15.26
C LEU A 144 -7.71 3.21 -15.29
N ASN A 145 -7.47 1.98 -14.83
CA ASN A 145 -6.12 1.36 -14.85
C ASN A 145 -5.46 1.47 -16.23
N LYS A 146 -6.21 1.13 -17.29
CA LYS A 146 -5.73 1.19 -18.69
C LYS A 146 -5.33 2.59 -19.18
N ASN A 147 -5.73 3.64 -18.46
CA ASN A 147 -5.44 5.03 -18.80
C ASN A 147 -4.41 5.66 -17.84
N ASP A 148 -3.90 4.90 -16.86
CA ASP A 148 -2.88 5.38 -15.91
C ASP A 148 -1.48 4.97 -16.42
N ASN A 149 -0.64 5.96 -16.68
CA ASN A 149 0.72 5.73 -17.19
C ASN A 149 1.62 5.04 -16.16
N ILE A 150 1.39 5.23 -14.86
CA ILE A 150 2.16 4.60 -13.79
C ILE A 150 1.74 3.14 -13.63
N PHE A 151 0.44 2.83 -13.77
CA PHE A 151 -0.03 1.45 -13.89
C PHE A 151 0.63 0.76 -15.08
N THR A 152 0.64 1.43 -16.23
CA THR A 152 1.23 0.89 -17.46
C THR A 152 2.73 0.62 -17.27
N GLU A 153 3.47 1.53 -16.65
CA GLU A 153 4.89 1.37 -16.33
C GLU A 153 5.12 0.21 -15.34
N ALA A 154 4.33 0.13 -14.27
CA ALA A 154 4.43 -0.93 -13.27
C ALA A 154 4.13 -2.33 -13.84
N ALA A 155 3.28 -2.42 -14.88
CA ALA A 155 2.92 -3.66 -15.56
C ALA A 155 3.81 -3.99 -16.78
N ALA A 156 4.73 -3.10 -17.18
CA ALA A 156 5.44 -3.21 -18.46
C ALA A 156 6.48 -4.36 -18.51
N THR A 157 7.01 -4.79 -17.36
CA THR A 157 8.21 -5.64 -17.28
C THR A 157 7.92 -7.10 -16.87
N GLY A 158 6.69 -7.57 -17.09
CA GLY A 158 6.30 -8.95 -16.77
C GLY A 158 5.95 -9.20 -15.30
N TYR A 159 5.89 -8.12 -14.50
CA TYR A 159 5.35 -8.13 -13.15
C TYR A 159 3.86 -7.81 -13.18
N ASP A 160 3.13 -8.34 -12.20
CA ASP A 160 1.72 -8.04 -11.99
C ASP A 160 1.61 -7.18 -10.73
N PRO A 161 1.39 -5.85 -10.86
CA PRO A 161 1.30 -4.97 -9.69
C PRO A 161 -0.12 -4.97 -9.09
N ILE A 162 -1.02 -5.82 -9.57
CA ILE A 162 -2.40 -5.93 -9.07
C ILE A 162 -2.43 -6.83 -7.83
N MET A 163 -2.94 -6.30 -6.71
CA MET A 163 -3.17 -7.10 -5.52
C MET A 163 -4.30 -8.11 -5.78
N THR A 164 -4.09 -9.34 -5.33
CA THR A 164 -5.17 -10.32 -5.27
C THR A 164 -6.05 -10.02 -4.06
N TYR A 165 -7.32 -10.39 -4.12
CA TYR A 165 -8.25 -10.11 -3.04
C TYR A 165 -9.31 -11.20 -2.83
N ALA A 166 -9.88 -11.21 -1.63
CA ALA A 166 -11.07 -11.94 -1.25
C ALA A 166 -12.04 -11.00 -0.52
N LEU A 167 -13.34 -11.16 -0.75
CA LEU A 167 -14.36 -10.45 0.01
C LEU A 167 -14.49 -11.09 1.39
N LEU A 168 -14.65 -10.26 2.42
CA LEU A 168 -14.89 -10.74 3.80
C LEU A 168 -16.38 -10.96 4.11
N GLY A 169 -17.27 -10.56 3.19
CA GLY A 169 -18.71 -10.76 3.27
C GLY A 169 -19.33 -10.98 1.89
N GLU A 170 -20.65 -10.83 1.78
CA GLU A 170 -21.38 -11.00 0.52
C GLU A 170 -21.18 -9.81 -0.42
N THR A 171 -20.89 -8.64 0.13
CA THR A 171 -20.70 -7.39 -0.58
C THR A 171 -19.31 -6.82 -0.34
N VAL A 172 -18.84 -5.99 -1.28
CA VAL A 172 -17.55 -5.29 -1.15
C VAL A 172 -17.52 -4.35 0.06
N GLY A 173 -18.69 -3.89 0.53
CA GLY A 173 -18.81 -2.98 1.68
C GLY A 173 -18.41 -3.61 3.02
N GLU A 174 -18.44 -4.94 3.11
CA GLU A 174 -18.18 -5.69 4.35
C GLU A 174 -16.69 -5.95 4.60
N GLY A 175 -15.83 -5.60 3.64
CA GLY A 175 -14.39 -5.63 3.79
C GLY A 175 -13.67 -6.54 2.80
N LEU A 176 -12.36 -6.35 2.72
CA LEU A 176 -11.46 -7.00 1.79
C LEU A 176 -10.25 -7.56 2.52
N PHE A 177 -9.86 -8.78 2.18
CA PHE A 177 -8.52 -9.28 2.42
C PHE A 177 -7.74 -9.18 1.12
N VAL A 178 -6.63 -8.44 1.11
CA VAL A 178 -5.80 -8.21 -0.08
C VAL A 178 -4.38 -8.69 0.15
N TRP A 179 -3.79 -9.32 -0.86
CA TRP A 179 -2.41 -9.80 -0.77
C TRP A 179 -1.63 -9.68 -2.08
N ILE A 180 -0.31 -9.60 -1.94
CA ILE A 180 0.64 -9.65 -3.04
C ILE A 180 1.99 -10.18 -2.56
N LEU A 181 2.72 -10.86 -3.45
CA LEU A 181 4.11 -11.28 -3.25
C LEU A 181 5.03 -10.32 -4.00
N VAL A 182 6.00 -9.75 -3.29
CA VAL A 182 7.04 -8.86 -3.81
C VAL A 182 8.37 -9.58 -3.80
N ALA A 183 8.97 -9.71 -4.97
CA ALA A 183 10.34 -10.14 -5.14
C ALA A 183 11.26 -8.91 -5.09
N ALA A 184 12.11 -8.81 -4.06
CA ALA A 184 13.00 -7.68 -3.85
C ALA A 184 14.48 -8.07 -4.07
N ASP A 185 15.22 -7.19 -4.74
CA ASP A 185 16.68 -7.26 -4.78
C ASP A 185 17.24 -6.58 -3.53
N MET A 186 17.71 -7.39 -2.59
CA MET A 186 18.20 -6.92 -1.29
C MET A 186 19.57 -6.23 -1.38
N THR A 187 20.24 -6.31 -2.53
CA THR A 187 21.49 -5.59 -2.80
C THR A 187 21.27 -4.21 -3.43
N ALA A 188 20.03 -3.91 -3.84
CA ALA A 188 19.71 -2.63 -4.44
C ALA A 188 19.67 -1.51 -3.38
N GLU A 189 20.31 -0.39 -3.70
CA GLU A 189 20.16 0.87 -2.98
C GLU A 189 19.52 1.89 -3.92
N ARG A 190 18.32 2.37 -3.55
CA ARG A 190 17.57 3.34 -4.35
C ARG A 190 17.59 4.71 -3.70
N ASP A 191 18.03 5.72 -4.44
CA ASP A 191 17.82 7.11 -4.07
C ASP A 191 16.35 7.47 -4.24
N VAL A 192 15.62 7.57 -3.13
CA VAL A 192 14.25 8.08 -3.14
C VAL A 192 14.29 9.60 -3.03
N THR A 193 14.25 10.28 -4.18
CA THR A 193 13.92 11.70 -4.20
C THR A 193 12.42 11.86 -4.08
N ALA A 194 11.94 12.44 -2.97
CA ALA A 194 10.59 12.96 -2.91
C ALA A 194 10.45 13.98 -4.04
N ARG A 195 9.66 13.66 -5.08
CA ARG A 195 9.44 14.58 -6.21
C ARG A 195 8.87 15.88 -5.61
N PRO A 196 9.55 17.03 -5.75
CA PRO A 196 9.09 18.25 -5.12
C PRO A 196 7.82 18.71 -5.84
N GLN A 197 6.66 18.50 -5.22
CA GLN A 197 5.64 19.53 -5.32
C GLN A 197 6.17 20.77 -4.58
N PRO A 198 5.98 21.99 -5.12
CA PRO A 198 6.74 23.15 -4.69
C PRO A 198 6.50 23.44 -3.21
N ALA A 199 7.60 23.33 -2.44
CA ALA A 199 7.80 23.79 -1.07
C ALA A 199 6.85 23.26 0.03
N LEU A 200 7.47 22.91 1.17
CA LEU A 200 6.86 22.65 2.49
C LEU A 200 6.47 21.20 2.81
N LEU A 201 7.37 20.25 2.59
CA LEU A 201 7.31 18.95 3.27
C LEU A 201 8.33 18.94 4.42
N ARG A 202 7.85 19.12 5.66
CA ARG A 202 8.54 18.51 6.81
C ARG A 202 8.19 17.02 6.78
N PRO A 203 9.14 16.09 6.93
CA PRO A 203 8.81 14.68 7.02
C PRO A 203 7.85 14.49 8.22
N PRO A 204 6.64 13.94 8.02
CA PRO A 204 5.75 13.66 9.14
C PRO A 204 6.39 12.58 10.02
N ARG A 205 6.26 12.73 11.34
CA ARG A 205 6.67 11.70 12.30
C ARG A 205 5.74 10.49 12.13
N VAL A 206 6.20 9.45 11.44
CA VAL A 206 5.49 8.16 11.42
C VAL A 206 5.89 7.40 12.68
N GLN A 207 4.89 7.07 13.50
CA GLN A 207 5.07 6.30 14.72
C GLN A 207 5.01 4.81 14.37
N LEU A 208 6.03 4.02 14.75
CA LEU A 208 5.96 2.56 14.62
C LEU A 208 4.70 2.05 15.32
N LEU A 209 3.85 1.35 14.57
CA LEU A 209 2.71 0.63 15.13
C LEU A 209 3.22 -0.74 15.59
N ALA A 210 3.32 -0.94 16.90
CA ALA A 210 3.53 -2.26 17.49
C ALA A 210 2.16 -2.85 17.81
N PHE A 211 1.81 -4.00 17.23
CA PHE A 211 0.69 -4.82 17.68
C PHE A 211 1.23 -6.02 18.46
N SER A 212 0.71 -6.21 19.66
CA SER A 212 0.91 -7.40 20.48
C SER A 212 -0.14 -8.44 20.08
N SER A 213 0.26 -9.40 19.23
CA SER A 213 -0.36 -10.71 18.95
C SER A 213 -1.87 -10.78 18.66
N TRP A 214 -2.24 -11.34 17.50
CA TRP A 214 -3.59 -11.81 17.20
C TRP A 214 -3.54 -13.25 16.70
N GLU A 215 -3.63 -14.21 17.62
CA GLU A 215 -4.10 -15.57 17.34
C GLU A 215 -5.63 -15.50 17.38
N GLU A 216 -6.31 -15.55 16.23
CA GLU A 216 -7.71 -15.99 16.04
C GLU A 216 -8.26 -15.54 14.67
N LEU A 217 -7.68 -16.02 13.56
CA LEU A 217 -8.38 -16.13 12.27
C LEU A 217 -7.80 -17.31 11.46
N TRP A 218 -7.91 -18.51 12.01
CA TRP A 218 -7.76 -19.79 11.28
C TRP A 218 -9.05 -20.59 11.58
N PRO A 219 -9.94 -20.85 10.60
CA PRO A 219 -9.64 -21.92 9.66
C PRO A 219 -10.11 -21.79 8.19
N SER A 220 -9.41 -22.57 7.36
CA SER A 220 -9.75 -23.12 6.04
C SER A 220 -9.76 -22.21 4.82
N TRP A 221 -8.59 -22.00 4.20
CA TRP A 221 -8.50 -21.67 2.77
C TRP A 221 -7.32 -22.38 2.11
N LEU A 222 -7.53 -23.63 1.67
CA LEU A 222 -6.54 -24.43 0.93
C LEU A 222 -6.68 -24.30 -0.60
N HIS A 223 -7.42 -23.31 -1.11
CA HIS A 223 -7.76 -23.20 -2.54
C HIS A 223 -7.37 -21.87 -3.23
N LEU A 224 -6.63 -20.99 -2.57
CA LEU A 224 -6.16 -19.73 -3.17
C LEU A 224 -4.82 -19.86 -3.92
N LEU A 225 -4.61 -20.98 -4.60
CA LEU A 225 -3.52 -21.17 -5.57
C LEU A 225 -4.10 -21.11 -6.97
N ARG A 226 -4.18 -19.91 -7.55
CA ARG A 226 -4.12 -19.66 -9.00
C ARG A 226 -4.11 -18.16 -9.30
N ARG A 227 -2.93 -17.56 -9.18
CA ARG A 227 -2.35 -16.55 -10.10
C ARG A 227 -0.96 -16.18 -9.60
N SER A 228 0.02 -17.00 -9.96
CA SER A 228 1.45 -16.72 -9.75
C SER A 228 2.28 -17.24 -10.92
N TRP A 229 1.81 -17.03 -12.16
CA TRP A 229 2.52 -17.52 -13.35
C TRP A 229 3.75 -16.66 -13.72
N SER A 230 3.82 -15.40 -13.27
CA SER A 230 4.97 -14.51 -13.51
C SER A 230 6.10 -14.71 -12.49
N LEU A 231 5.77 -14.93 -11.22
CA LEU A 231 6.75 -15.10 -10.13
C LEU A 231 7.39 -16.49 -10.08
N LEU A 232 6.76 -17.51 -10.67
CA LEU A 232 7.43 -18.81 -10.85
C LEU A 232 8.80 -18.60 -11.54
N ARG A 233 8.93 -17.73 -12.55
CA ARG A 233 10.22 -17.56 -13.27
C ARG A 233 11.39 -17.02 -12.45
N VAL A 234 11.16 -16.36 -11.33
CA VAL A 234 12.26 -15.78 -10.51
C VAL A 234 12.80 -16.81 -9.52
N CYS A 235 11.94 -17.72 -9.05
CA CYS A 235 12.22 -18.65 -7.96
C CYS A 235 11.89 -20.12 -8.30
N SER A 236 11.84 -20.48 -9.59
CA SER A 236 11.66 -21.85 -10.10
C SER A 236 12.77 -22.26 -11.07
#